data_AF-A0A1M5VIS2-F1
#
_entry.id   AF-A0A1M5VIS2-F1
#
_cell.length_a   1.000
_cell.length_b   1.000
_cell.length_c   1.000
_cell.angle_alpha   90.00
_cell.angle_beta   90.00
_cell.angle_gamma   90.00
#
_symmetry.space_group_name_H-M   'P 1'
#
loop_
_entity.id
_entity.type
_entity.pdbx_description
1 polymer ?
#
loop_
_entity_poly.entity_id
_entity_poly.type
_entity_poly.pdbx_seq_one_letter_code
_entity_poly.pdbx_strand_id
1 'polypeptide(L)'
;MQPIPRKVKNVNVYPYIDWKGGGVGPVILPVIEGASGTYAVGTLITSVFYNLDLTSVTQKTKLVVHQRYVAIGETEDGTSFTTPWMYCTNAGDNPEFGRTINLLKPELDAINTEILPDYIILGPLTDITVTQSFPPPAIGEILLIENGKGNIIATRTGTPHEMGIEVTGGNRVGQLRTGLKNIMISGKNKDGKTVTMGNLTCLNPNDPAIFLHQFGG
;
A
#
# COMPACT_ATOMS: atom_id res chain seq x y z
N MET A 1 7.55 -27.34 -2.43
CA MET A 1 6.86 -28.06 -1.33
C MET A 1 5.51 -27.39 -1.14
N GLN A 2 4.41 -28.14 -1.20
CA GLN A 2 3.07 -27.55 -0.95
C GLN A 2 3.00 -27.03 0.49
N PRO A 3 2.33 -25.89 0.75
CA PRO A 3 2.12 -25.38 2.09
C PRO A 3 1.35 -26.42 2.92
N ILE A 4 1.90 -26.82 4.07
CA ILE A 4 1.23 -27.72 5.01
C ILE A 4 0.50 -26.86 6.03
N PRO A 5 -0.85 -26.83 6.04
CA PRO A 5 -1.60 -26.05 7.01
C PRO A 5 -1.39 -26.61 8.42
N ARG A 6 -1.03 -25.73 9.36
CA ARG A 6 -0.94 -26.04 10.79
C ARG A 6 -2.05 -25.31 11.53
N LYS A 7 -2.72 -26.02 12.44
CA LYS A 7 -3.72 -25.40 13.30
C LYS A 7 -3.06 -24.45 14.29
N VAL A 8 -3.70 -23.30 14.48
CA VAL A 8 -3.26 -22.22 15.37
C VAL A 8 -4.40 -21.76 16.26
N LYS A 9 -4.05 -21.29 17.46
CA LYS A 9 -4.95 -20.80 18.52
C LYS A 9 -4.39 -19.53 19.15
N ASN A 10 -5.21 -18.82 19.92
CA ASN A 10 -4.83 -17.58 20.60
C ASN A 10 -4.21 -16.53 19.67
N VAL A 11 -4.67 -16.48 18.41
CA VAL A 11 -4.10 -15.61 17.38
C VAL A 11 -4.63 -14.19 17.56
N ASN A 12 -3.70 -13.26 17.76
CA ASN A 12 -3.93 -11.84 17.81
C ASN A 12 -3.37 -11.20 16.54
N VAL A 13 -4.18 -10.37 15.87
CA VAL A 13 -3.79 -9.69 14.62
C VAL A 13 -3.66 -8.19 14.88
N TYR A 14 -2.53 -7.62 14.47
CA TYR A 14 -2.18 -6.21 14.66
C TYR A 14 -1.99 -5.54 13.30
N PRO A 15 -2.40 -4.27 13.12
CA PRO A 15 -2.04 -3.52 11.93
C PRO A 15 -0.51 -3.36 11.87
N TYR A 16 0.06 -3.56 10.69
CA TYR A 16 1.49 -3.39 10.48
C TYR A 16 1.81 -1.94 10.14
N ILE A 17 2.71 -1.33 10.90
CA ILE A 17 3.20 0.03 10.69
C ILE A 17 4.72 -0.06 10.48
N ASP A 18 5.20 0.45 9.35
CA ASP A 18 6.63 0.61 9.12
C ASP A 18 7.15 1.80 9.93
N TRP A 19 7.53 1.53 11.18
CA TRP A 19 8.01 2.54 12.12
C TRP A 19 9.53 2.73 11.99
N LYS A 20 9.93 3.80 11.28
CA LYS A 20 11.34 4.20 11.12
C LYS A 20 11.87 5.12 12.24
N GLY A 21 11.08 5.39 13.28
CA GLY A 21 11.47 6.28 14.38
C GLY A 21 12.35 5.57 15.40
N GLY A 22 13.59 6.02 15.60
CA GLY A 22 14.51 5.50 16.62
C GLY A 22 14.09 5.84 18.06
N GLY A 23 12.98 5.28 18.52
CA GLY A 23 12.36 5.53 19.83
C GLY A 23 11.24 4.54 20.17
N VAL A 24 10.43 4.84 21.20
CA VAL A 24 9.28 4.00 21.61
C VAL A 24 8.22 4.07 20.51
N GLY A 25 7.98 2.96 19.83
CA GLY A 25 6.99 2.85 18.75
C GLY A 25 5.56 3.09 19.25
N PRO A 26 4.62 3.39 18.33
CA PRO A 26 3.23 3.61 18.69
C PRO A 26 2.63 2.36 19.37
N VAL A 27 1.76 2.57 20.35
CA VAL A 27 0.98 1.48 20.96
C VAL A 27 -0.02 0.98 19.91
N ILE A 28 0.22 -0.21 19.38
CA ILE A 28 -0.64 -0.84 18.39
C ILE A 28 -1.57 -1.82 19.09
N LEU A 29 -2.87 -1.52 19.06
CA LEU A 29 -3.89 -2.42 19.58
C LEU A 29 -4.23 -3.51 18.55
N PRO A 30 -4.53 -4.74 18.99
CA PRO A 30 -4.96 -5.80 18.10
C PRO A 30 -6.35 -5.53 17.53
N VAL A 31 -6.50 -5.80 16.23
CA VAL A 31 -7.77 -5.75 15.49
C VAL A 31 -8.61 -7.00 15.76
N ILE A 32 -7.91 -8.13 15.96
CA ILE A 32 -8.46 -9.43 16.32
C ILE A 32 -7.72 -9.92 17.55
N GLU A 33 -8.46 -10.46 18.52
CA GLU A 33 -7.89 -11.12 19.69
C GLU A 33 -8.42 -12.55 19.83
N GLY A 34 -7.54 -13.46 20.23
CA GLY A 34 -7.92 -14.82 20.65
C GLY A 34 -8.48 -15.70 19.54
N ALA A 35 -8.19 -15.41 18.27
CA ALA A 35 -8.71 -16.19 17.15
C ALA A 35 -8.06 -17.57 17.04
N SER A 36 -8.74 -18.48 16.34
CA SER A 36 -8.19 -19.78 15.96
C SER A 36 -8.31 -19.96 14.46
N GLY A 37 -7.50 -20.86 13.89
CA GLY A 37 -7.45 -21.00 12.45
C GLY A 37 -6.35 -21.92 11.95
N THR A 38 -5.94 -21.70 10.71
CA THR A 38 -4.84 -22.42 10.07
C THR A 38 -3.80 -21.44 9.55
N TYR A 39 -2.54 -21.71 9.88
CA TYR A 39 -1.38 -21.00 9.34
C TYR A 39 -0.57 -21.97 8.49
N ALA A 40 -0.27 -21.56 7.26
CA ALA A 40 0.48 -22.37 6.31
C ALA A 40 1.65 -21.58 5.74
N VAL A 41 2.82 -22.22 5.72
CA VAL A 41 4.01 -21.70 5.05
C VAL A 41 4.42 -22.70 3.99
N GLY A 42 4.56 -22.23 2.75
CA GLY A 42 4.98 -23.04 1.61
C GLY A 42 6.13 -22.40 0.87
N THR A 43 6.94 -23.22 0.20
CA THR A 43 8.03 -22.72 -0.64
C THR A 43 7.96 -23.38 -2.00
N LEU A 44 7.90 -22.56 -3.06
CA LEU A 44 7.97 -23.01 -4.44
C LEU A 44 9.13 -22.31 -5.14
N ILE A 45 10.15 -23.09 -5.52
CA ILE A 45 11.37 -22.59 -6.19
C ILE A 45 12.03 -21.51 -5.33
N THR A 46 11.84 -20.23 -5.67
CA THR A 46 12.43 -19.07 -4.99
C THR A 46 11.37 -18.21 -4.32
N SER A 47 10.12 -18.67 -4.26
CA SER A 47 9.02 -17.95 -3.63
C SER A 47 8.57 -18.65 -2.36
N VAL A 48 8.38 -17.88 -1.30
CA VAL A 48 7.81 -18.33 -0.02
C VAL A 48 6.41 -17.74 0.11
N PHE A 49 5.43 -18.59 0.42
CA PHE A 49 4.02 -18.23 0.58
C PHE A 49 3.64 -18.37 2.04
N TYR A 50 2.97 -17.36 2.57
CA TYR A 50 2.42 -17.31 3.91
C TYR A 50 0.92 -17.11 3.80
N ASN A 51 0.14 -18.02 4.37
CA ASN A 51 -1.31 -17.92 4.43
C ASN A 51 -1.78 -18.12 5.86
N LEU A 52 -2.71 -17.29 6.31
CA LEU A 52 -3.36 -17.40 7.61
C LEU A 52 -4.87 -17.27 7.40
N ASP A 53 -5.60 -18.32 7.71
CA ASP A 53 -7.05 -18.36 7.64
C ASP A 53 -7.59 -18.48 9.07
N LEU A 54 -8.42 -17.53 9.49
CA LEU A 54 -9.01 -17.50 10.83
C LEU A 54 -10.49 -17.87 10.75
N THR A 55 -10.98 -18.56 11.78
CA THR A 55 -12.39 -18.99 11.85
C THR A 55 -13.17 -18.23 12.91
N SER A 56 -14.38 -17.80 12.55
CA SER A 56 -15.42 -17.25 13.45
C SER A 56 -14.89 -16.20 14.44
N VAL A 57 -14.42 -15.08 13.89
CA VAL A 57 -13.62 -14.13 14.65
C VAL A 57 -14.43 -12.92 15.11
N THR A 58 -14.28 -12.53 16.38
CA THR A 58 -14.84 -11.25 16.86
C THR A 58 -13.87 -10.14 16.53
N GLN A 59 -14.19 -9.34 15.50
CA GLN A 59 -13.39 -8.19 15.10
C GLN A 59 -13.61 -7.03 16.07
N LYS A 60 -12.55 -6.54 16.75
CA LYS A 60 -12.63 -5.33 17.59
C LYS A 60 -12.70 -4.06 16.75
N THR A 61 -12.01 -4.07 15.62
CA THR A 61 -12.00 -3.01 14.61
C THR A 61 -12.19 -3.65 13.25
N LYS A 62 -12.83 -2.95 12.32
CA LYS A 62 -13.11 -3.48 10.98
C LYS A 62 -11.80 -3.80 10.27
N LEU A 63 -11.61 -5.06 9.86
CA LEU A 63 -10.51 -5.44 8.97
C LEU A 63 -10.70 -4.78 7.61
N VAL A 64 -9.59 -4.40 6.99
CA VAL A 64 -9.62 -3.85 5.64
C VAL A 64 -8.77 -4.71 4.71
N VAL A 65 -9.42 -5.18 3.64
CA VAL A 65 -8.77 -5.96 2.60
C VAL A 65 -7.61 -5.15 2.01
N HIS A 66 -6.52 -5.84 1.68
CA HIS A 66 -5.26 -5.28 1.22
C HIS A 66 -4.46 -4.43 2.20
N GLN A 67 -4.88 -4.28 3.46
CA GLN A 67 -3.97 -3.77 4.50
C GLN A 67 -3.00 -4.82 4.98
N ARG A 68 -1.85 -4.33 5.48
CA ARG A 68 -0.79 -5.13 6.05
C ARG A 68 -1.07 -5.36 7.53
N TYR A 69 -0.98 -6.62 7.94
CA TYR A 69 -1.18 -7.05 9.31
C TYR A 69 -0.08 -8.02 9.72
N VAL A 70 0.21 -8.08 11.01
CA VAL A 70 1.06 -9.10 11.63
C VAL A 70 0.21 -9.90 12.59
N ALA A 71 0.35 -11.22 12.56
CA ALA A 71 -0.32 -12.11 13.49
C ALA A 71 0.70 -12.70 14.46
N ILE A 72 0.31 -12.75 15.73
CA ILE A 72 1.04 -13.41 16.81
C ILE A 72 0.08 -14.39 17.45
N GLY A 73 0.49 -15.64 17.63
CA GLY A 73 -0.35 -16.64 18.25
C GLY A 73 0.44 -17.88 18.64
N GLU A 74 -0.26 -18.97 18.85
CA GLU A 74 0.32 -20.25 19.24
C GLU A 74 -0.15 -21.35 18.29
N THR A 75 0.72 -22.33 18.01
CA THR A 75 0.31 -23.57 17.38
C THR A 75 -0.52 -24.41 18.35
N GLU A 76 -1.20 -25.45 17.85
CA GLU A 76 -1.94 -26.40 18.69
C GLU A 76 -1.05 -26.98 19.82
N ASP A 77 0.21 -27.27 19.50
CA ASP A 77 1.26 -27.76 20.40
C ASP A 77 1.76 -26.71 21.41
N GLY A 78 1.24 -25.48 21.39
CA GLY A 78 1.61 -24.40 22.31
C GLY A 78 2.91 -23.66 21.96
N THR A 79 3.44 -23.87 20.75
CA THR A 79 4.61 -23.11 20.28
C THR A 79 4.16 -21.75 19.78
N SER A 80 4.67 -20.67 20.37
CA SER A 80 4.39 -19.31 19.89
C SER A 80 4.96 -19.09 18.48
N PHE A 81 4.21 -18.42 17.63
CA PHE A 81 4.66 -18.00 16.31
C PHE A 81 4.36 -16.52 16.07
N THR A 82 5.15 -15.92 15.19
CA THR A 82 4.91 -14.58 14.66
C THR A 82 5.02 -14.66 13.16
N THR A 83 4.02 -14.14 12.46
CA THR A 83 4.05 -14.11 10.99
C THR A 83 4.89 -12.93 10.52
N PRO A 84 5.45 -12.97 9.31
CA PRO A 84 5.78 -11.73 8.62
C PRO A 84 4.51 -10.89 8.45
N TRP A 85 4.65 -9.61 8.04
CA TRP A 85 3.47 -8.85 7.64
C TRP A 85 2.79 -9.55 6.46
N MET A 86 1.46 -9.58 6.42
CA MET A 86 0.63 -10.21 5.39
C MET A 86 -0.50 -9.27 4.98
N TYR A 87 -0.99 -9.39 3.76
CA TYR A 87 -2.17 -8.65 3.31
C TYR A 87 -3.43 -9.37 3.77
N CYS A 88 -4.43 -8.64 4.28
CA CYS A 88 -5.77 -9.19 4.43
C CYS A 88 -6.38 -9.45 3.04
N THR A 89 -6.70 -10.69 2.71
CA THR A 89 -7.31 -11.08 1.44
C THR A 89 -8.83 -11.21 1.56
N ASN A 90 -9.34 -11.49 2.76
CA ASN A 90 -10.76 -11.55 3.07
C ASN A 90 -11.00 -10.93 4.46
N ALA A 91 -11.93 -9.98 4.57
CA ALA A 91 -12.26 -9.27 5.81
C ALA A 91 -13.61 -9.72 6.43
N GLY A 92 -14.20 -10.80 5.93
CA GLY A 92 -15.47 -11.35 6.45
C GLY A 92 -15.33 -12.03 7.83
N ASP A 93 -16.34 -12.81 8.21
CA ASP A 93 -16.40 -13.50 9.52
C ASP A 93 -15.30 -14.57 9.70
N ASN A 94 -14.74 -15.03 8.58
CA ASN A 94 -13.57 -15.90 8.51
C ASN A 94 -12.48 -15.17 7.71
N PRO A 95 -11.71 -14.28 8.36
CA PRO A 95 -10.76 -13.46 7.67
C PRO A 95 -9.53 -14.26 7.25
N GLU A 96 -9.03 -13.92 6.06
CA GLU A 96 -7.89 -14.59 5.42
C GLU A 96 -6.79 -13.56 5.19
N PHE A 97 -5.54 -14.03 5.30
CA PHE A 97 -4.35 -13.21 5.10
C PHE A 97 -3.32 -13.96 4.26
N GLY A 98 -2.63 -13.25 3.38
CA GLY A 98 -1.67 -13.83 2.45
C GLY A 98 -0.46 -12.93 2.17
N ARG A 99 0.70 -13.56 1.96
CA ARG A 99 1.90 -12.90 1.38
C ARG A 99 2.74 -13.88 0.58
N THR A 100 3.29 -13.40 -0.53
CA THR A 100 4.32 -14.10 -1.29
C THR A 100 5.62 -13.28 -1.26
N ILE A 101 6.73 -13.90 -0.87
CA ILE A 101 8.07 -13.29 -0.86
C ILE A 101 8.93 -13.99 -1.91
N ASN A 102 9.55 -13.23 -2.82
CA ASN A 102 10.52 -13.79 -3.78
C ASN A 102 11.94 -13.58 -3.28
N LEU A 103 12.68 -14.66 -3.03
CA LEU A 103 14.03 -14.66 -2.47
C LEU A 103 15.10 -14.11 -3.43
N LEU A 104 14.84 -14.07 -4.75
CA LEU A 104 15.78 -13.59 -5.76
C LEU A 104 15.58 -12.11 -6.12
N LYS A 105 14.53 -11.48 -5.59
CA LYS A 105 14.26 -10.06 -5.78
C LYS A 105 14.14 -9.42 -4.41
N PRO A 106 15.12 -8.62 -3.94
CA PRO A 106 14.89 -7.79 -2.77
C PRO A 106 13.64 -6.96 -3.04
N GLU A 107 12.74 -6.90 -2.07
CA GLU A 107 11.39 -6.37 -2.20
C GLU A 107 11.40 -5.00 -2.89
N LEU A 108 11.15 -4.99 -4.20
CA LEU A 108 10.37 -3.92 -4.77
C LEU A 108 8.98 -4.20 -4.21
N ASP A 109 8.70 -3.61 -3.05
CA ASP A 109 7.37 -3.46 -2.49
C ASP A 109 6.51 -2.72 -3.51
N ALA A 110 6.13 -3.42 -4.58
CA ALA A 110 5.01 -3.07 -5.41
C ALA A 110 3.80 -3.29 -4.51
N ILE A 111 3.48 -2.23 -3.75
CA ILE A 111 2.16 -1.98 -3.20
C ILE A 111 1.23 -2.10 -4.40
N ASN A 112 0.62 -3.26 -4.57
CA ASN A 112 -0.44 -3.47 -5.53
C ASN A 112 -1.72 -3.69 -4.73
N THR A 113 -2.70 -2.89 -5.14
CA THR A 113 -4.11 -2.85 -4.78
C THR A 113 -4.48 -2.21 -3.44
N GLU A 114 -4.87 -0.93 -3.54
CA GLU A 114 -6.17 -0.41 -3.04
C GLU A 114 -6.42 -0.33 -1.53
N ILE A 115 -5.67 0.54 -0.84
CA ILE A 115 -6.32 1.59 -0.04
C ILE A 115 -5.52 2.86 -0.22
N LEU A 116 -6.06 3.77 -1.02
CA LEU A 116 -5.60 5.14 -1.00
C LEU A 116 -5.87 5.68 0.40
N PRO A 117 -4.87 6.26 1.10
CA PRO A 117 -5.14 6.91 2.38
C PRO A 117 -6.30 7.88 2.18
N ASP A 118 -7.28 7.88 3.10
CA ASP A 118 -8.41 8.80 3.02
C ASP A 118 -7.87 10.21 2.72
N TYR A 119 -8.30 10.77 1.60
CA TYR A 119 -7.84 12.08 1.14
C TYR A 119 -9.01 13.03 0.95
N ILE A 120 -8.72 14.31 1.12
CA ILE A 120 -9.63 15.41 0.87
C ILE A 120 -9.29 16.07 -0.46
N ILE A 121 -10.31 16.50 -1.20
CA ILE A 121 -10.15 17.25 -2.44
C ILE A 121 -9.99 18.74 -2.08
N LEU A 122 -8.86 19.33 -2.48
CA LEU A 122 -8.55 20.74 -2.25
C LEU A 122 -9.02 21.63 -3.41
N GLY A 123 -9.00 21.12 -4.64
CA GLY A 123 -9.51 21.85 -5.79
C GLY A 123 -9.26 21.15 -7.12
N PRO A 124 -10.07 21.44 -8.16
CA PRO A 124 -9.95 20.82 -9.46
C PRO A 124 -8.81 21.41 -10.29
N LEU A 125 -8.26 20.56 -11.14
CA LEU A 125 -7.23 20.86 -12.13
C LEU A 125 -7.68 20.38 -13.51
N THR A 126 -7.37 21.18 -14.53
CA THR A 126 -7.57 20.86 -15.95
C THR A 126 -6.26 20.97 -16.70
N ASP A 127 -6.20 20.47 -17.94
CA ASP A 127 -4.98 20.47 -18.78
C ASP A 127 -3.79 19.86 -18.05
N ILE A 128 -4.01 18.73 -17.36
CA ILE A 128 -2.98 18.08 -16.54
C ILE A 128 -1.98 17.37 -17.44
N THR A 129 -0.71 17.69 -17.23
CA THR A 129 0.44 17.05 -17.85
C THR A 129 1.29 16.40 -16.77
N VAL A 130 1.52 15.09 -16.91
CA VAL A 130 2.33 14.28 -15.98
C VAL A 130 3.60 13.85 -16.69
N THR A 131 4.74 14.15 -16.09
CA THR A 131 6.06 13.78 -16.59
C THR A 131 6.90 13.11 -15.51
N GLN A 132 7.85 12.29 -15.92
CA GLN A 132 8.86 11.69 -15.05
C GLN A 132 10.22 12.31 -15.37
N SER A 133 10.89 12.84 -14.36
CA SER A 133 12.26 13.33 -14.47
C SER A 133 13.26 12.26 -14.01
N PHE A 134 14.36 12.11 -14.76
CA PHE A 134 15.42 11.17 -14.46
C PHE A 134 16.68 11.91 -14.00
N PRO A 135 17.21 11.61 -12.81
CA PRO A 135 18.49 12.17 -12.37
C PRO A 135 19.65 11.54 -13.17
N PRO A 136 20.84 12.16 -13.14
CA PRO A 136 22.05 11.56 -13.72
C PRO A 136 22.26 10.11 -13.24
N PRO A 137 22.73 9.18 -14.10
CA PRO A 137 23.38 9.39 -15.40
C PRO A 137 22.44 9.38 -16.63
N ALA A 138 21.16 9.08 -16.48
CA ALA A 138 20.18 9.08 -17.57
C ALA A 138 19.37 10.38 -17.53
N ILE A 139 19.98 11.51 -17.91
CA ILE A 139 19.31 12.81 -17.86
C ILE A 139 18.19 12.85 -18.92
N GLY A 140 16.95 13.11 -18.50
CA GLY A 140 15.82 13.24 -19.41
C GLY A 140 14.49 13.42 -18.70
N GLU A 141 13.46 13.70 -19.50
CA GLU A 141 12.07 13.79 -19.07
C GLU A 141 11.22 12.93 -20.00
N ILE A 142 10.33 12.12 -19.43
CA ILE A 142 9.38 11.30 -20.20
C ILE A 142 7.98 11.79 -19.90
N LEU A 143 7.22 12.10 -20.95
CA LEU A 143 5.80 12.39 -20.86
C LEU A 143 5.03 11.10 -20.55
N LEU A 144 4.13 11.14 -19.57
CA LEU A 144 3.36 9.99 -19.11
C LEU A 144 1.86 10.15 -19.39
N ILE A 145 1.32 11.33 -19.06
CA ILE A 145 -0.08 11.69 -19.33
C ILE A 145 -0.11 13.10 -19.90
N GLU A 146 -0.94 13.31 -20.91
CA GLU A 146 -1.21 14.61 -21.49
C GLU A 146 -2.71 14.90 -21.47
N ASN A 147 -3.10 16.16 -21.25
CA ASN A 147 -4.50 16.63 -21.26
C ASN A 147 -5.42 15.86 -20.28
N GLY A 148 -4.89 15.50 -19.11
CA GLY A 148 -5.67 14.92 -18.02
C GLY A 148 -6.56 15.94 -17.33
N LYS A 149 -7.53 15.46 -16.55
CA LYS A 149 -8.33 16.28 -15.63
C LYS A 149 -8.28 15.64 -14.26
N GLY A 150 -8.47 16.39 -13.19
CA GLY A 150 -8.36 15.79 -11.87
C GLY A 150 -8.44 16.79 -10.76
N ASN A 151 -7.92 16.42 -9.59
CA ASN A 151 -7.99 17.26 -8.41
C ASN A 151 -6.66 17.26 -7.65
N ILE A 152 -6.37 18.37 -6.99
CA ILE A 152 -5.37 18.43 -5.92
C ILE A 152 -5.99 17.72 -4.72
N ILE A 153 -5.25 16.77 -4.15
CA ILE A 153 -5.66 15.96 -3.02
C ILE A 153 -4.67 16.15 -1.87
N ALA A 154 -5.14 15.96 -0.63
CA ALA A 154 -4.30 15.91 0.56
C ALA A 154 -4.76 14.82 1.52
N THR A 155 -3.84 14.15 2.21
CA THR A 155 -4.18 13.08 3.16
C THR A 155 -4.91 13.62 4.39
N ARG A 156 -5.98 12.93 4.80
CA ARG A 156 -6.91 13.31 5.87
C ARG A 156 -6.34 13.10 7.27
N THR A 157 -5.43 12.14 7.44
CA THR A 157 -4.83 11.77 8.73
C THR A 157 -3.34 11.48 8.57
N GLY A 158 -2.51 12.14 9.38
CA GLY A 158 -1.05 12.03 9.37
C GLY A 158 -0.41 13.41 9.30
N THR A 159 0.44 13.73 10.29
CA THR A 159 1.32 14.89 10.22
C THR A 159 2.70 14.36 9.77
N PRO A 160 3.30 14.90 8.70
CA PRO A 160 2.86 16.00 7.85
C PRO A 160 1.82 15.58 6.79
N HIS A 161 0.86 16.47 6.49
CA HIS A 161 -0.14 16.25 5.44
C HIS A 161 0.55 16.02 4.09
N GLU A 162 0.38 14.85 3.50
CA GLU A 162 0.90 14.55 2.16
C GLU A 162 -0.03 15.16 1.12
N MET A 163 0.50 16.06 0.29
CA MET A 163 -0.21 16.64 -0.83
C MET A 163 0.10 15.87 -2.11
N GLY A 164 -0.85 15.87 -3.02
CA GLY A 164 -0.70 15.24 -4.31
C GLY A 164 -1.80 15.59 -5.29
N ILE A 165 -1.88 14.82 -6.37
CA ILE A 165 -2.82 15.05 -7.45
C ILE A 165 -3.39 13.69 -7.88
N GLU A 166 -4.72 13.65 -8.01
CA GLU A 166 -5.40 12.60 -8.76
C GLU A 166 -5.65 13.09 -10.19
N VAL A 167 -5.46 12.20 -11.17
CA VAL A 167 -5.61 12.47 -12.60
C VAL A 167 -6.51 11.41 -13.22
N THR A 168 -7.66 11.83 -13.70
CA THR A 168 -8.63 11.04 -14.43
C THR A 168 -8.55 11.31 -15.93
N GLY A 169 -8.58 10.25 -16.73
CA GLY A 169 -8.51 10.35 -18.19
C GLY A 169 -7.18 10.91 -18.71
N GLY A 170 -7.24 11.63 -19.84
CA GLY A 170 -6.06 12.11 -20.56
C GLY A 170 -5.44 11.05 -21.49
N ASN A 171 -4.55 11.49 -22.36
CA ASN A 171 -3.80 10.62 -23.26
C ASN A 171 -2.58 10.04 -22.53
N ARG A 172 -2.59 8.73 -22.30
CA ARG A 172 -1.52 8.02 -21.58
C ARG A 172 -0.46 7.56 -22.56
N VAL A 173 0.52 8.43 -22.79
CA VAL A 173 1.59 8.20 -23.75
C VAL A 173 2.76 7.38 -23.18
N GLY A 174 2.85 7.28 -21.85
CA GLY A 174 3.90 6.53 -21.15
C GLY A 174 3.38 5.43 -20.23
N GLN A 175 4.26 4.48 -19.86
CA GLN A 175 3.90 3.42 -18.93
C GLN A 175 3.94 3.92 -17.48
N LEU A 176 2.76 4.04 -16.87
CA LEU A 176 2.64 4.27 -15.44
C LEU A 176 2.76 2.97 -14.66
N ARG A 177 3.50 2.99 -13.56
CA ARG A 177 3.61 1.87 -12.63
C ARG A 177 3.57 2.42 -11.20
N THR A 178 3.02 1.65 -10.28
CA THR A 178 3.06 1.98 -8.86
C THR A 178 4.51 2.08 -8.37
N GLY A 179 4.79 3.02 -7.47
CA GLY A 179 6.12 3.28 -6.91
C GLY A 179 7.04 4.12 -7.80
N LEU A 180 6.54 4.58 -8.95
CA LEU A 180 7.32 5.40 -9.88
C LEU A 180 7.54 6.81 -9.27
N LYS A 181 8.82 7.19 -9.08
CA LYS A 181 9.25 8.40 -8.38
C LYS A 181 9.67 9.52 -9.34
N ASN A 182 9.92 10.70 -8.78
CA ASN A 182 10.34 11.91 -9.50
C ASN A 182 9.32 12.36 -10.55
N ILE A 183 8.05 12.14 -10.23
CA ILE A 183 6.93 12.63 -11.02
C ILE A 183 6.79 14.14 -10.83
N MET A 184 6.66 14.83 -11.94
CA MET A 184 6.27 16.22 -12.02
C MET A 184 4.90 16.31 -12.69
N ILE A 185 4.01 17.09 -12.10
CA ILE A 185 2.66 17.30 -12.61
C ILE A 185 2.44 18.80 -12.74
N SER A 186 1.93 19.21 -13.89
CA SER A 186 1.47 20.58 -14.12
C SER A 186 0.03 20.55 -14.58
N GLY A 187 -0.75 21.56 -14.19
CA GLY A 187 -2.13 21.72 -14.64
C GLY A 187 -2.64 23.13 -14.37
N LYS A 188 -3.85 23.47 -14.80
CA LYS A 188 -4.48 24.77 -14.56
C LYS A 188 -5.54 24.67 -13.48
N ASN A 189 -5.53 25.63 -12.55
CA ASN A 189 -6.58 25.77 -11.55
C ASN A 189 -7.85 26.43 -12.15
N LYS A 190 -8.90 26.61 -11.33
CA LYS A 190 -10.15 27.28 -11.74
C LYS A 190 -9.95 28.70 -12.30
N ASP A 191 -8.90 29.38 -11.90
CA ASP A 191 -8.56 30.74 -12.36
C ASP A 191 -7.70 30.74 -13.63
N GLY A 192 -7.42 29.55 -14.22
CA GLY A 192 -6.55 29.38 -15.38
C GLY A 192 -5.05 29.51 -15.07
N LYS A 193 -4.67 29.61 -13.79
CA LYS A 193 -3.26 29.70 -13.36
C LYS A 193 -2.63 28.31 -13.34
N THR A 194 -1.39 28.23 -13.81
CA THR A 194 -0.61 27.00 -13.78
C THR A 194 -0.19 26.66 -12.35
N VAL A 195 -0.50 25.44 -11.93
CA VAL A 195 -0.06 24.81 -10.69
C VAL A 195 0.89 23.68 -11.07
N THR A 196 2.08 23.68 -10.48
CA THR A 196 3.09 22.63 -10.69
C THR A 196 3.46 22.00 -9.36
N MET A 197 3.52 20.66 -9.34
CA MET A 197 3.93 19.88 -8.19
C MET A 197 4.96 18.83 -8.62
N GLY A 198 6.10 18.82 -7.96
CA GLY A 198 7.22 17.92 -8.27
C GLY A 198 7.53 16.94 -7.15
N ASN A 199 8.46 16.02 -7.41
CA ASN A 199 8.91 14.99 -6.46
C ASN A 199 7.74 14.12 -5.95
N LEU A 200 6.81 13.78 -6.84
CA LEU A 200 5.69 12.90 -6.52
C LEU A 200 6.03 11.44 -6.81
N THR A 201 5.32 10.55 -6.11
CA THR A 201 5.35 9.11 -6.32
C THR A 201 3.99 8.65 -6.81
N CYS A 202 3.97 7.87 -7.89
CA CYS A 202 2.77 7.20 -8.40
C CYS A 202 2.32 6.11 -7.42
N LEU A 203 1.16 6.28 -6.79
CA LEU A 203 0.56 5.30 -5.89
C LEU A 203 -0.48 4.42 -6.59
N ASN A 204 -1.20 4.98 -7.56
CA ASN A 204 -2.13 4.23 -8.38
C ASN A 204 -1.90 4.59 -9.85
N PRO A 205 -1.48 3.65 -10.71
CA PRO A 205 -1.32 3.91 -12.14
C PRO A 205 -2.63 3.73 -12.92
N ASN A 206 -3.72 3.26 -12.31
CA ASN A 206 -5.01 3.04 -12.99
C ASN A 206 -5.79 4.35 -13.18
N ASP A 207 -7.07 4.30 -13.54
CA ASP A 207 -7.92 5.49 -13.69
C ASP A 207 -8.91 5.56 -12.51
N PRO A 208 -8.81 6.53 -11.58
CA PRO A 208 -7.90 7.67 -11.57
C PRO A 208 -6.45 7.31 -11.18
N ALA A 209 -5.49 7.97 -11.83
CA ALA A 209 -4.08 7.85 -11.50
C ALA A 209 -3.74 8.78 -10.33
N ILE A 210 -3.06 8.29 -9.31
CA ILE A 210 -2.86 9.04 -8.06
C ILE A 210 -1.38 9.17 -7.75
N PHE A 211 -0.99 10.40 -7.44
CA PHE A 211 0.39 10.79 -7.18
C PHE A 211 0.45 11.56 -5.87
N LEU A 212 1.25 11.10 -4.90
CA LEU A 212 1.44 11.79 -3.61
C LEU A 212 2.91 12.12 -3.37
N HIS A 213 3.16 13.17 -2.59
CA HIS A 213 4.50 13.49 -2.10
C HIS A 213 4.85 12.57 -0.94
N GLN A 214 5.81 11.66 -1.16
CA GLN A 214 6.26 10.74 -0.11
C GLN A 214 7.47 11.35 0.61
N PHE A 215 7.35 11.62 1.91
CA PHE A 215 8.51 12.01 2.74
C PHE A 215 9.27 10.76 3.19
N GLY A 216 10.55 10.66 2.81
CA GLY A 216 11.51 9.71 3.39
C GLY A 216 11.81 8.48 2.53
N GLY A 217 12.99 8.50 1.90
CA GLY A 217 13.76 7.28 1.60
C GLY A 217 14.50 6.83 2.84
#